data_AF-A0A9W5Z2J4-F1
#
_entry.id   AF-A0A9W5Z2J4-F1
#
_cell.length_a   1.000
_cell.length_b   1.000
_cell.length_c   1.000
_cell.angle_alpha   90.00
_cell.angle_beta   90.00
_cell.angle_gamma   90.00
#
_symmetry.space_group_name_H-M   'P 1'
#
loop_
_entity.id
_entity.type
_entity.pdbx_description
1 polymer ?
#
loop_
_entity_poly.entity_id
_entity_poly.type
_entity_poly.pdbx_seq_one_letter_code
_entity_poly.pdbx_strand_id
1 'polypeptide(L)'
;NQPDKEEEGELVDYGYGSVSKGTASPYLPFGAGRHRCIGEKFAYVNLGVIMATIVRHVKLFNVDGRKGVPGTDYSTLFSGPMKPAIVGWERRIPDNSKGSSN
;
A
#
# COMPACT_ATOMS: atom_id res chain seq x y z
N ASN A 1 -24.17 8.95 -24.59
CA ASN A 1 -22.78 9.15 -25.08
C ASN A 1 -22.44 10.63 -25.01
N GLN A 2 -22.11 11.11 -23.81
CA GLN A 2 -21.45 12.40 -23.63
C GLN A 2 -19.94 12.09 -23.69
N PRO A 3 -19.14 12.76 -24.53
CA PRO A 3 -17.72 12.49 -24.61
C PRO A 3 -17.06 12.92 -23.30
N ASP A 4 -16.33 12.01 -22.67
CA ASP A 4 -15.41 12.31 -21.58
C ASP A 4 -14.40 13.32 -22.12
N LYS A 5 -14.55 14.59 -21.73
CA LYS A 5 -13.47 15.56 -21.88
C LYS A 5 -12.37 15.06 -20.95
N GLU A 6 -11.39 14.36 -21.52
CA GLU A 6 -10.04 14.31 -20.97
C GLU A 6 -9.59 15.77 -20.87
N GLU A 7 -9.85 16.39 -19.72
CA GLU A 7 -9.21 17.64 -19.35
C GLU A 7 -7.71 17.32 -19.34
N GLU A 8 -6.99 17.80 -20.36
CA GLU A 8 -5.55 17.97 -20.29
C GLU A 8 -5.25 18.72 -18.99
N GLY A 9 -4.99 17.97 -17.93
CA GLY A 9 -4.83 18.51 -16.59
C GLY A 9 -3.67 19.48 -16.65
N GLU A 10 -3.96 20.76 -16.47
CA GLU A 10 -2.97 21.84 -16.50
C GLU A 10 -1.78 21.43 -15.64
N LEU A 11 -0.64 21.15 -16.28
CA LEU A 11 0.58 20.76 -15.60
C LEU A 11 1.19 22.01 -15.00
N VAL A 12 1.45 21.97 -13.69
CA VAL A 12 2.04 23.08 -12.94
C VAL A 12 3.33 22.59 -12.30
N ASP A 13 4.38 23.40 -12.36
CA ASP A 13 5.64 23.15 -11.67
C ASP A 13 5.73 24.04 -10.42
N TYR A 14 5.88 23.42 -9.26
CA TYR A 14 6.03 24.09 -7.97
C TYR A 14 7.49 24.12 -7.48
N GLY A 15 8.46 23.80 -8.34
CA GLY A 15 9.89 23.73 -8.01
C GLY A 15 10.42 22.32 -7.74
N TYR A 16 9.61 21.28 -8.00
CA TYR A 16 10.00 19.87 -7.87
C TYR A 16 9.55 19.02 -9.08
N GLY A 17 9.22 19.68 -10.19
CA GLY A 17 8.78 19.05 -11.44
C GLY A 17 7.27 19.21 -11.68
N SER A 18 6.86 18.97 -12.92
CA SER A 18 5.48 19.14 -13.37
C SER A 18 4.53 18.13 -12.71
N VAL A 19 3.48 18.63 -12.08
CA VAL A 19 2.40 17.85 -11.48
C VAL A 19 1.04 18.36 -11.97
N SER A 20 0.03 17.48 -11.95
CA SER A 20 -1.34 17.90 -12.24
C SER A 20 -1.84 18.90 -11.20
N LYS A 21 -2.44 20.01 -11.67
CA LYS A 21 -3.09 21.03 -10.84
C LYS A 21 -4.38 20.53 -10.18
N GLY A 22 -4.98 19.45 -10.69
CA GLY A 22 -6.31 18.99 -10.31
C GLY A 22 -6.41 18.48 -8.86
N THR A 23 -7.14 19.22 -8.02
CA THR A 23 -7.62 18.75 -6.71
C THR A 23 -9.03 18.14 -6.79
N ALA A 24 -9.59 18.02 -7.99
CA ALA A 24 -10.97 17.57 -8.21
C ALA A 24 -11.15 16.05 -8.12
N SER A 25 -10.06 15.29 -8.09
CA SER A 25 -10.13 13.83 -7.90
C SER A 25 -10.64 13.51 -6.48
N PRO A 26 -11.66 12.64 -6.32
CA PRO A 26 -12.05 12.14 -5.01
C PRO A 26 -11.02 11.16 -4.41
N TYR A 27 -9.99 10.77 -5.17
CA TYR A 27 -8.93 9.87 -4.74
C TYR A 27 -7.57 10.59 -4.74
N LEU A 28 -7.15 11.06 -3.56
CA LEU A 28 -5.91 11.83 -3.36
C LEU A 28 -5.07 11.29 -2.17
N PRO A 29 -4.61 10.02 -2.21
CA PRO A 29 -3.86 9.41 -1.11
C PRO A 29 -2.47 10.05 -0.87
N PHE A 30 -1.93 10.77 -1.86
CA PHE A 30 -0.64 11.48 -1.80
C PHE A 30 -0.81 13.01 -1.82
N GLY A 31 -2.03 13.51 -1.62
CA GLY A 31 -2.36 14.92 -1.70
C GLY A 31 -2.24 15.51 -3.11
N ALA A 32 -2.28 16.83 -3.21
CA ALA A 32 -2.24 17.60 -4.45
C ALA A 32 -1.63 19.00 -4.22
N GLY A 33 -1.33 19.72 -5.31
CA GLY A 33 -0.76 21.07 -5.27
C GLY A 33 0.66 21.11 -4.68
N ARG A 34 1.09 22.27 -4.19
CA ARG A 34 2.48 22.52 -3.73
C ARG A 34 2.99 21.59 -2.61
N HIS A 35 2.10 20.92 -1.87
CA HIS A 35 2.45 20.00 -0.78
C HIS A 35 2.14 18.53 -1.14
N ARG A 36 1.97 18.22 -2.43
CA ARG A 36 1.87 16.84 -2.91
C ARG A 36 3.10 16.03 -2.48
N CYS A 37 2.88 14.79 -2.07
CA CYS A 37 3.96 13.88 -1.74
C CYS A 37 4.76 13.48 -2.99
N ILE A 38 6.06 13.78 -3.01
CA ILE A 38 6.99 13.37 -4.08
C ILE A 38 7.40 11.90 -3.98
N GLY A 39 7.11 11.24 -2.85
CA GLY A 39 7.49 9.86 -2.55
C GLY A 39 6.56 8.81 -3.16
N GLU A 40 5.47 9.18 -3.84
CA GLU A 40 4.46 8.25 -4.38
C GLU A 40 5.08 7.12 -5.22
N LYS A 41 5.92 7.46 -6.19
CA LYS A 41 6.55 6.45 -7.08
C LYS A 41 7.44 5.49 -6.30
N PHE A 42 8.20 6.00 -5.34
CA PHE A 42 9.04 5.18 -4.47
C PHE A 42 8.19 4.29 -3.55
N ALA A 43 7.10 4.83 -2.98
CA ALA A 43 6.19 4.07 -2.13
C ALA A 43 5.58 2.88 -2.88
N TYR A 44 5.16 3.06 -4.14
CA TYR A 44 4.67 1.97 -4.97
C TYR A 44 5.72 0.89 -5.23
N VAL A 45 6.95 1.26 -5.58
CA VAL A 45 8.03 0.28 -5.80
C VAL A 45 8.37 -0.46 -4.51
N ASN A 46 8.55 0.28 -3.41
CA ASN A 46 8.90 -0.30 -2.13
C ASN A 46 7.81 -1.25 -1.60
N LEU A 47 6.55 -0.82 -1.60
CA LEU A 47 5.43 -1.66 -1.18
C LEU A 47 5.25 -2.85 -2.11
N GLY A 48 5.41 -2.66 -3.42
CA GLY A 48 5.35 -3.72 -4.42
C GLY A 48 6.39 -4.81 -4.19
N VAL A 49 7.64 -4.44 -3.90
CA VAL A 49 8.71 -5.39 -3.60
C VAL A 49 8.40 -6.19 -2.33
N ILE A 50 7.99 -5.51 -1.25
CA ILE A 50 7.64 -6.16 0.02
C ILE A 50 6.47 -7.11 -0.17
N MET A 51 5.38 -6.65 -0.79
CA MET A 51 4.18 -7.46 -1.02
C MET A 51 4.46 -8.64 -1.93
N ALA A 52 5.21 -8.45 -3.02
CA ALA A 52 5.57 -9.54 -3.91
C ALA A 52 6.45 -10.59 -3.20
N THR A 53 7.32 -10.16 -2.30
CA THR A 53 8.14 -11.08 -1.47
C THR A 53 7.26 -11.89 -0.51
N ILE A 54 6.35 -11.22 0.19
CA ILE A 54 5.39 -11.87 1.09
C ILE A 54 4.53 -12.88 0.31
N VAL A 55 3.92 -12.47 -0.80
CA VAL A 55 3.03 -13.34 -1.59
C VAL A 55 3.77 -14.54 -2.18
N ARG A 56 5.04 -14.40 -2.59
CA ARG A 56 5.83 -15.53 -3.12
C ARG A 56 6.22 -16.54 -2.05
N HIS A 57 6.53 -16.09 -0.84
CA HIS A 57 7.19 -16.94 0.16
C HIS A 57 6.30 -17.35 1.33
N VAL A 58 5.24 -16.61 1.64
CA VAL A 58 4.39 -16.90 2.80
C VAL A 58 2.89 -16.96 2.46
N LYS A 59 2.15 -17.74 3.24
CA LYS A 59 0.69 -17.66 3.33
C LYS A 59 0.34 -17.02 4.67
N LEU A 60 -0.54 -16.03 4.64
CA LEU A 60 -1.00 -15.30 5.83
C LEU A 60 -2.41 -15.77 6.20
N PHE A 61 -2.69 -15.86 7.49
CA PHE A 61 -4.01 -16.24 8.00
C PHE A 61 -4.32 -15.57 9.35
N ASN A 62 -5.61 -15.49 9.67
CA ASN A 62 -6.05 -14.99 10.97
C ASN A 62 -5.82 -16.05 12.05
N VAL A 63 -5.20 -15.64 13.16
CA VAL A 63 -5.03 -16.48 14.35
C VAL A 63 -6.32 -16.57 15.16
N ASP A 64 -6.41 -17.59 16.02
CA ASP A 64 -7.47 -17.75 17.03
C ASP A 64 -8.90 -17.73 16.47
N GLY A 65 -9.07 -18.17 15.21
CA GLY A 65 -10.36 -18.20 14.53
C GLY A 65 -10.96 -16.83 14.21
N ARG A 66 -10.18 -15.74 14.32
CA ARG A 66 -10.64 -14.38 14.01
C ARG A 66 -11.10 -14.25 12.56
N LYS A 67 -12.18 -13.51 12.32
CA LYS A 67 -12.70 -13.19 10.98
C LYS A 67 -12.59 -11.69 10.71
N GLY A 68 -12.29 -11.33 9.47
CA GLY A 68 -12.16 -9.93 9.05
C GLY A 68 -10.81 -9.29 9.40
N VAL A 69 -10.80 -7.96 9.47
CA VAL A 69 -9.65 -7.11 9.75
C VAL A 69 -9.87 -6.31 11.04
N PRO A 70 -8.83 -5.89 11.76
CA PRO A 70 -8.99 -5.02 12.92
C PRO A 70 -9.64 -3.69 12.53
N GLY A 71 -10.31 -3.04 13.48
CA GLY A 71 -10.76 -1.66 13.32
C GLY A 71 -9.59 -0.68 13.14
N THR A 72 -9.89 0.54 12.72
CA THR A 72 -8.89 1.60 12.54
C THR A 72 -8.74 2.43 13.81
N ASP A 73 -7.50 2.61 14.26
CA ASP A 73 -7.12 3.54 15.31
C ASP A 73 -6.88 4.94 14.71
N TYR A 74 -7.65 5.93 15.17
CA TYR A 74 -7.54 7.34 14.79
C TYR A 74 -7.02 8.22 15.93
N SER A 75 -6.57 7.64 17.05
CA SER A 75 -6.09 8.40 18.22
C SER A 75 -4.74 9.08 17.99
N THR A 76 -4.03 8.71 16.93
CA THR A 76 -2.72 9.27 16.55
C THR A 76 -2.78 9.94 15.18
N LEU A 77 -1.71 10.65 14.80
CA LEU A 77 -1.59 11.30 13.50
C LEU A 77 -1.72 10.32 12.31
N PHE A 78 -1.35 9.06 12.50
CA PHE A 78 -1.41 8.04 11.46
C PHE A 78 -2.50 7.03 11.76
N SER A 79 -3.43 6.88 10.82
CA SER A 79 -4.44 5.82 10.89
C SER A 79 -3.76 4.44 10.75
N GLY A 80 -3.93 3.61 11.78
CA GLY A 80 -3.36 2.27 11.83
C GLY A 80 -4.36 1.23 12.31
N PRO A 81 -4.01 -0.07 12.33
CA PRO A 81 -4.87 -1.10 12.89
C PRO A 81 -4.92 -0.99 14.42
N MET A 82 -6.10 -1.23 15.01
CA MET A 82 -6.26 -1.40 16.46
C MET A 82 -5.35 -2.54 16.96
N LYS A 83 -4.58 -2.28 18.02
CA LYS A 83 -3.59 -3.23 18.56
C LYS A 83 -4.22 -4.13 19.63
N PRO A 84 -3.83 -5.43 19.74
CA PRO A 84 -2.86 -6.12 18.90
C PRO A 84 -3.45 -6.72 17.60
N ALA A 85 -2.81 -6.43 16.46
CA ALA A 85 -3.17 -6.95 15.14
C ALA A 85 -2.24 -8.12 14.71
N ILE A 86 -2.36 -9.26 15.40
CA ILE A 86 -1.51 -10.44 15.18
C ILE A 86 -1.98 -11.23 13.94
N VAL A 87 -1.04 -11.58 13.07
CA VAL A 87 -1.25 -12.38 11.84
C VAL A 87 -0.40 -13.64 11.91
N GLY A 88 -0.99 -14.79 11.59
CA GLY A 88 -0.31 -16.07 11.47
C GLY A 88 0.29 -16.23 10.07
N TRP A 89 1.41 -16.93 9.96
CA TRP A 89 2.07 -17.16 8.68
C TRP A 89 2.71 -18.55 8.59
N GLU A 90 2.77 -19.08 7.38
CA GLU A 90 3.54 -20.29 7.04
C GLU A 90 4.33 -20.09 5.74
N ARG A 91 5.50 -20.74 5.60
CA ARG A 91 6.23 -20.73 4.33
C ARG A 91 5.44 -21.48 3.26
N ARG A 92 5.40 -20.95 2.04
CA ARG A 92 4.76 -21.61 0.89
C ARG A 92 5.52 -22.84 0.41
N ILE A 93 6.85 -22.71 0.36
CA ILE A 93 7.76 -23.80 0.01
C ILE A 93 8.48 -24.18 1.29
N PRO A 94 8.31 -25.42 1.80
CA PRO A 94 9.04 -25.87 2.97
C PRO A 94 10.54 -25.97 2.65
N ASP A 95 11.38 -25.60 3.60
CA ASP A 95 12.83 -25.74 3.46
C ASP A 95 13.18 -27.25 3.48
N ASN A 96 13.50 -27.81 2.31
CA ASN A 96 13.87 -29.22 2.15
C ASN A 96 15.28 -29.54 2.69
N SER A 97 15.93 -28.63 3.41
CA SER A 97 17.29 -28.75 3.92
C SER A 97 17.42 -29.59 5.20
N LYS A 98 16.32 -30.17 5.71
CA LYS A 98 16.33 -31.06 6.89
C LYS A 98 15.90 -32.49 6.55
N GLY A 99 16.47 -33.05 5.48
CA GLY A 99 16.22 -34.43 5.04
C GLY A 99 17.49 -35.13 4.55
N SER A 100 18.49 -35.31 5.43
CA SER A 100 19.50 -36.37 5.32
C SER A 100 20.32 -36.44 6.63
N SER A 101 19.69 -36.91 7.70
CA SER A 101 20.40 -37.64 8.75
C SER A 101 19.72 -38.99 8.83
N ASN A 102 20.27 -39.95 8.07
CA ASN A 102 20.16 -41.36 8.44
C ASN A 102 21.04 -41.59 9.67
#